data_AF-A2DMZ0-F1
#
_entry.id   AF-A2DMZ0-F1
#
_cell.length_a   1.000
_cell.length_b   1.000
_cell.length_c   1.000
_cell.angle_alpha   90.00
_cell.angle_beta   90.00
_cell.angle_gamma   90.00
#
_symmetry.space_group_name_H-M   'P 1'
#
loop_
_entity.id
_entity.type
_entity.pdbx_description
1 polymer ?
#
loop_
_entity_poly.entity_id
_entity_poly.type
_entity_poly.pdbx_seq_one_letter_code
_entity_poly.pdbx_strand_id
1 'polypeptide(L)'
;MEVPPGSIQLTSDGLIYKHIEEEGERDKRYSNFNGTIVGVRYYISSPKGIVVNCMDSAQCWITGDKKQESELFLFLPVVVATMAVKEVCKVYFSKKYLVGDGSILGLHGQIDNSDYYEALVYLVDAEPMDYSPDQYKEDVNKYKETAFSPEAPVKTEPKPKPEKIVEKKEPKKEKTSFEIINEMIAEKRQAQEHETNQRKKFALNQLTIAHNLLKEKRIRNARSEFNRARMAWGPMVDLDSAPEDLNDEHLSWDMDKFKKYIESRALYGVALTFQAVEPPLTDKAINSLKESLTYDPEFKEATDLLKQLTGEDPTPVIEAKKEEEPEKIDYENNFPSYDDPSIQMPQFWVDEIPIKHRFGFAEAIKEKATQLFKSREYKNAYSYYNKMQIPFTTKVLKKLNPEEFQRAQYYVVVSKTNSVACYMELGKYAQAVVQSDYALDYIKKSKLDFDQFKAKVLYRKAKAQIMLNKPDDANETMKVLAEVPNANAYLNEVKRILKDHLETAKNEQEFLYKKMTGTL
;
A
#
# COMPACT_ATOMS: atom_id res chain seq x y z
N MET A 1 5.81 6.02 24.08
CA MET A 1 6.21 4.80 23.36
C MET A 1 6.48 3.75 24.42
N GLU A 2 5.62 2.73 24.48
CA GLU A 2 5.83 1.59 25.37
C GLU A 2 6.84 0.65 24.71
N VAL A 3 7.83 0.19 25.46
CA VAL A 3 8.92 -0.65 24.98
C VAL A 3 9.08 -1.85 25.91
N PRO A 4 9.23 -3.08 25.39
CA PRO A 4 9.39 -4.26 26.21
C PRO A 4 10.62 -4.17 27.14
N PRO A 5 10.56 -4.74 28.35
CA PRO A 5 11.72 -4.91 29.21
C PRO A 5 12.87 -5.63 28.47
N GLY A 6 14.10 -5.15 28.66
CA GLY A 6 15.28 -5.72 27.98
C GLY A 6 15.54 -5.16 26.57
N SER A 7 14.73 -4.22 26.09
CA SER A 7 15.01 -3.51 24.83
C SER A 7 16.28 -2.66 24.94
N ILE A 8 17.09 -2.68 23.88
CA ILE A 8 18.35 -1.95 23.74
C ILE A 8 18.08 -0.61 23.06
N GLN A 9 18.45 0.49 23.70
CA GLN A 9 18.39 1.83 23.10
C GLN A 9 19.49 1.99 22.03
N LEU A 10 19.11 2.38 20.81
CA LEU A 10 20.05 2.50 19.69
C LEU A 10 20.52 3.93 19.42
N THR A 11 19.73 4.94 19.80
CA THR A 11 20.04 6.36 19.56
C THR A 11 20.18 7.14 20.87
N SER A 12 21.03 8.15 20.89
CA SER A 12 21.25 9.00 22.07
C SER A 12 20.03 9.84 22.46
N ASP A 13 19.14 10.15 21.52
CA ASP A 13 17.88 10.84 21.78
C ASP A 13 16.78 9.92 22.36
N GLY A 14 17.05 8.62 22.47
CA GLY A 14 16.12 7.66 23.09
C GLY A 14 14.85 7.47 22.28
N LEU A 15 14.93 7.63 20.96
CA LEU A 15 13.79 7.53 20.04
C LEU A 15 13.82 6.28 19.17
N ILE A 16 14.84 5.43 19.27
CA ILE A 16 14.88 4.09 18.67
C ILE A 16 15.32 3.07 19.72
N TYR A 17 14.54 2.01 19.86
CA TYR A 17 14.86 0.84 20.67
C TYR A 17 14.73 -0.43 19.84
N LYS A 18 15.48 -1.45 20.22
CA LYS A 18 15.50 -2.75 19.58
C LYS A 18 15.34 -3.85 20.61
N HIS A 19 14.44 -4.78 20.36
CA HIS A 19 14.25 -6.01 21.11
C HIS A 19 14.61 -7.19 20.20
N ILE A 20 15.48 -8.09 20.66
CA ILE A 20 15.90 -9.24 19.85
C ILE A 20 14.89 -10.37 20.08
N GLU A 21 14.21 -10.79 19.01
CA GLU A 21 13.25 -11.89 19.03
C GLU A 21 13.99 -13.22 18.77
N GLU A 22 14.92 -13.21 17.82
CA GLU A 22 15.75 -14.36 17.47
C GLU A 22 17.21 -13.91 17.29
N GLU A 23 18.13 -14.58 17.99
CA GLU A 23 19.55 -14.29 17.85
C GLU A 23 20.08 -14.75 16.48
N GLY A 24 20.82 -13.87 15.81
CA GLY A 24 21.53 -14.22 14.59
C GLY A 24 22.87 -14.93 14.83
N GLU A 25 23.58 -15.18 13.73
CA GLU A 25 24.94 -15.72 13.67
C GLU A 25 25.94 -14.70 14.25
N ARG A 26 26.21 -14.80 15.56
CA ARG A 26 27.01 -13.81 16.31
C ARG A 26 28.43 -13.62 15.76
N ASP A 27 29.00 -14.65 15.15
CA ASP A 27 30.30 -14.64 14.48
C ASP A 27 30.29 -13.84 13.16
N LYS A 28 29.12 -13.69 12.55
CA LYS A 28 28.88 -12.81 11.38
C LYS A 28 28.33 -11.45 11.79
N ARG A 29 28.63 -11.00 13.00
CA ARG A 29 28.36 -9.63 13.42
C ARG A 29 29.51 -8.74 12.99
N TYR A 30 29.29 -7.95 11.95
CA TYR A 30 30.30 -7.02 11.47
C TYR A 30 30.45 -5.85 12.44
N SER A 31 31.69 -5.54 12.80
CA SER A 31 32.03 -4.40 13.67
C SER A 31 31.81 -3.06 12.98
N ASN A 32 31.77 -3.06 11.64
CA ASN A 32 31.44 -1.93 10.81
C ASN A 32 30.78 -2.43 9.53
N PHE A 33 29.58 -1.94 9.24
CA PHE A 33 28.85 -2.26 8.02
C PHE A 33 29.23 -1.37 6.84
N ASN A 34 30.08 -0.35 6.97
CA ASN A 34 30.45 0.51 5.83
C ASN A 34 31.00 -0.32 4.65
N GLY A 35 30.38 -0.19 3.48
CA GLY A 35 30.77 -0.95 2.28
C GLY A 35 30.31 -2.42 2.28
N THR A 36 29.32 -2.77 3.10
CA THR A 36 28.72 -4.11 3.15
C THR A 36 27.41 -4.12 2.37
N ILE A 37 27.20 -5.12 1.51
CA ILE A 37 25.89 -5.38 0.92
C ILE A 37 25.07 -6.10 1.98
N VAL A 38 23.91 -5.54 2.31
CA VAL A 38 22.97 -6.15 3.26
C VAL A 38 21.67 -6.49 2.54
N GLY A 39 21.06 -7.61 2.91
CA GLY A 39 19.72 -8.00 2.48
C GLY A 39 18.78 -8.03 3.68
N VAL A 40 17.73 -7.21 3.67
CA VAL A 40 16.84 -7.05 4.83
C VAL A 40 15.38 -7.21 4.41
N ARG A 41 14.61 -7.89 5.27
CA ARG A 41 13.15 -7.89 5.20
C ARG A 41 12.61 -7.12 6.39
N TYR A 42 11.51 -6.42 6.18
CA TYR A 42 10.88 -5.71 7.27
C TYR A 42 9.37 -5.60 7.10
N TYR A 43 8.70 -5.42 8.23
CA TYR A 43 7.29 -5.14 8.32
C TYR A 43 7.09 -4.00 9.32
N ILE A 44 6.48 -2.89 8.90
CA ILE A 44 6.29 -1.69 9.71
C ILE A 44 4.80 -1.47 9.98
N SER A 45 4.45 -1.37 11.25
CA SER A 45 3.09 -1.12 11.70
C SER A 45 3.04 -0.01 12.75
N SER A 46 1.89 0.65 12.83
CA SER A 46 1.59 1.55 13.93
C SER A 46 1.00 0.78 15.12
N PRO A 47 0.92 1.41 16.31
CA PRO A 47 0.28 0.82 17.50
C PRO A 47 -1.20 0.49 17.31
N LYS A 48 -1.83 1.06 16.27
CA LYS A 48 -3.21 0.79 15.88
C LYS A 48 -3.34 -0.41 14.94
N GLY A 49 -2.25 -1.14 14.68
CA GLY A 49 -2.20 -2.25 13.72
C GLY A 49 -2.22 -1.81 12.25
N ILE A 50 -2.03 -0.51 11.96
CA ILE A 50 -2.01 -0.03 10.57
C ILE A 50 -0.63 -0.35 9.97
N VAL A 51 -0.62 -1.18 8.92
CA VAL A 51 0.60 -1.49 8.18
C VAL A 51 0.97 -0.30 7.29
N VAL A 52 2.13 0.30 7.57
CA VAL A 52 2.64 1.42 6.78
C VAL A 52 3.37 0.91 5.55
N ASN A 53 4.21 -0.11 5.73
CA ASN A 53 5.00 -0.69 4.67
C ASN A 53 5.43 -2.10 5.06
N CYS A 54 5.54 -2.99 4.08
CA CYS A 54 6.11 -4.32 4.27
C CYS A 54 6.90 -4.72 3.03
N MET A 55 8.02 -5.40 3.23
CA MET A 55 8.86 -5.93 2.17
C MET A 55 9.09 -7.42 2.43
N ASP A 56 8.30 -8.25 1.74
CA ASP A 56 8.39 -9.71 1.81
C ASP A 56 9.64 -10.23 1.08
N SER A 57 10.09 -9.50 0.05
CA SER A 57 11.37 -9.73 -0.61
C SER A 57 12.48 -8.98 0.11
N ALA A 58 13.69 -9.54 0.10
CA ALA A 58 14.84 -8.90 0.71
C ALA A 58 15.17 -7.60 -0.07
N GLN A 59 15.04 -6.47 0.59
CA GLN A 59 15.57 -5.20 0.09
C GLN A 59 17.08 -5.21 0.31
N CYS A 60 17.83 -4.94 -0.74
CA CYS A 60 19.29 -4.96 -0.71
C CYS A 60 19.85 -3.57 -0.93
N TRP A 61 20.85 -3.19 -0.13
CA TRP A 61 21.61 -1.95 -0.33
C TRP A 61 23.03 -2.09 0.22
N ILE A 62 23.87 -1.09 -0.10
CA ILE A 62 25.21 -0.96 0.47
C ILE A 62 25.14 0.01 1.65
N THR A 63 25.46 -0.48 2.85
CA THR A 63 25.52 0.36 4.04
C THR A 63 26.63 1.41 3.93
N GLY A 64 26.30 2.66 4.23
CA GLY A 64 27.16 3.83 4.04
C GLY A 64 27.04 4.50 2.66
N ASP A 65 26.32 3.92 1.69
CA ASP A 65 25.96 4.61 0.45
C ASP A 65 24.78 5.56 0.69
N LYS A 66 25.12 6.83 0.94
CA LYS A 66 24.15 7.91 1.23
C LYS A 66 23.04 8.05 0.18
N LYS A 67 23.30 7.65 -1.07
CA LYS A 67 22.31 7.76 -2.15
C LYS A 67 21.28 6.64 -2.09
N GLN A 68 21.68 5.43 -1.70
CA GLN A 68 20.73 4.32 -1.52
C GLN A 68 19.99 4.45 -0.19
N GLU A 69 20.70 4.83 0.87
CA GLU A 69 20.10 5.00 2.19
C GLU A 69 19.09 6.14 2.27
N SER A 70 19.19 7.16 1.39
CA SER A 70 18.19 8.23 1.31
C SER A 70 16.84 7.78 0.74
N GLU A 71 16.78 6.61 0.10
CA GLU A 71 15.54 5.97 -0.37
C GLU A 71 14.92 5.03 0.68
N LEU A 72 15.61 4.79 1.81
CA LEU A 72 15.15 3.93 2.90
C LEU A 72 14.44 4.72 4.01
N PHE A 73 13.73 4.01 4.88
CA PHE A 73 13.29 4.58 6.16
C PHE A 73 14.51 4.88 7.05
N LEU A 74 14.52 6.04 7.71
CA LEU A 74 15.69 6.53 8.44
C LEU A 74 16.14 5.60 9.60
N PHE A 75 15.21 4.82 10.18
CA PHE A 75 15.55 3.86 11.22
C PHE A 75 16.33 2.62 10.70
N LEU A 76 16.13 2.23 9.44
CA LEU A 76 16.65 0.95 8.90
C LEU A 76 18.18 0.88 8.94
N PRO A 77 18.94 1.87 8.42
CA PRO A 77 20.40 1.84 8.50
C PRO A 77 20.92 1.79 9.95
N VAL A 78 20.24 2.49 10.87
CA VAL A 78 20.61 2.51 12.30
C VAL A 78 20.45 1.14 12.93
N VAL A 79 19.33 0.47 12.67
CA VAL A 79 19.05 -0.86 13.24
C VAL A 79 20.01 -1.90 12.67
N VAL A 80 20.14 -1.94 11.34
CA VAL A 80 20.93 -2.97 10.64
C VAL A 80 22.39 -2.94 11.06
N ALA A 81 22.96 -1.75 11.29
CA ALA A 81 24.33 -1.60 11.78
C ALA A 81 24.58 -2.28 13.15
N THR A 82 23.52 -2.66 13.87
CA THR A 82 23.62 -3.31 15.19
C THR A 82 23.26 -4.80 15.16
N MET A 83 22.80 -5.33 14.03
CA MET A 83 22.30 -6.70 13.89
C MET A 83 23.40 -7.69 13.51
N ALA A 84 23.20 -8.96 13.85
CA ALA A 84 23.92 -10.11 13.29
C ALA A 84 23.16 -10.70 12.09
N VAL A 85 23.86 -11.39 11.18
CA VAL A 85 23.23 -12.10 10.06
C VAL A 85 22.24 -13.14 10.59
N LYS A 86 21.06 -13.26 9.98
CA LYS A 86 19.90 -14.04 10.43
C LYS A 86 19.19 -13.56 11.69
N GLU A 87 19.60 -12.43 12.28
CA GLU A 87 18.91 -11.91 13.46
C GLU A 87 17.52 -11.37 13.10
N VAL A 88 16.52 -11.66 13.96
CA VAL A 88 15.19 -11.07 13.90
C VAL A 88 15.01 -10.17 15.12
N CYS A 89 14.66 -8.91 14.88
CA CYS A 89 14.43 -7.96 15.96
C CYS A 89 13.15 -7.15 15.75
N LYS A 90 12.50 -6.83 16.85
CA LYS A 90 11.40 -5.87 16.92
C LYS A 90 11.96 -4.51 17.30
N VAL A 91 11.71 -3.51 16.47
CA VAL A 91 12.23 -2.16 16.60
C VAL A 91 11.08 -1.23 16.95
N TYR A 92 11.28 -0.36 17.93
CA TYR A 92 10.33 0.65 18.36
C TYR A 92 10.93 2.01 18.12
N PHE A 93 10.26 2.86 17.34
CA PHE A 93 10.82 4.15 16.96
C PHE A 93 9.77 5.25 16.78
N SER A 94 10.19 6.50 16.95
CA SER A 94 9.32 7.64 16.72
C SER A 94 9.09 7.91 15.23
N LYS A 95 7.99 8.57 14.91
CA LYS A 95 7.61 9.01 13.55
C LYS A 95 8.75 9.73 12.80
N LYS A 96 9.57 10.49 13.52
CA LYS A 96 10.77 11.20 13.01
C LYS A 96 11.68 10.28 12.20
N TYR A 97 11.80 9.01 12.58
CA TYR A 97 12.68 8.02 11.95
C TYR A 97 12.01 7.18 10.86
N LEU A 98 10.73 7.44 10.56
CA LEU A 98 10.06 6.84 9.41
C LEU A 98 10.32 7.69 8.16
N VAL A 99 9.72 8.88 8.08
CA VAL A 99 9.79 9.78 6.90
C VAL A 99 9.82 11.27 7.30
N GLY A 100 10.07 11.59 8.57
CA GLY A 100 10.00 12.95 9.12
C GLY A 100 8.58 13.38 9.54
N ASP A 101 8.24 14.65 9.36
CA ASP A 101 7.02 15.26 9.94
C ASP A 101 5.73 15.04 9.14
N GLY A 102 5.80 14.49 7.92
CA GLY A 102 4.66 14.32 7.02
C GLY A 102 3.59 13.34 7.55
N SER A 103 2.33 13.49 7.12
CA SER A 103 1.30 12.46 7.40
C SER A 103 1.66 11.14 6.73
N ILE A 104 1.53 10.05 7.47
CA ILE A 104 1.85 8.71 6.97
C ILE A 104 0.59 8.07 6.39
N LEU A 105 0.72 7.44 5.24
CA LEU A 105 -0.35 6.67 4.63
C LEU A 105 -0.06 5.18 4.83
N GLY A 106 -1.02 4.44 5.36
CA GLY A 106 -1.00 2.98 5.37
C GLY A 106 -1.06 2.40 3.95
N LEU A 107 -0.74 1.11 3.81
CA LEU A 107 -0.74 0.41 2.52
C LEU A 107 -2.11 0.44 1.80
N HIS A 108 -3.20 0.68 2.51
CA HIS A 108 -4.55 0.80 1.94
C HIS A 108 -5.08 2.25 1.95
N GLY A 109 -4.18 3.24 2.05
CA GLY A 109 -4.52 4.66 1.93
C GLY A 109 -5.11 5.30 3.19
N GLN A 110 -5.06 4.63 4.35
CA GLN A 110 -5.47 5.24 5.62
C GLN A 110 -4.44 6.28 6.07
N ILE A 111 -4.89 7.45 6.52
CA ILE A 111 -4.00 8.42 7.17
C ILE A 111 -3.73 7.93 8.59
N ASP A 112 -2.46 7.72 8.92
CA ASP A 112 -1.99 7.42 10.24
C ASP A 112 -1.22 8.62 10.84
N ASN A 113 -1.67 9.00 12.03
CA ASN A 113 -1.14 10.13 12.81
C ASN A 113 -0.49 9.63 14.11
N SER A 114 0.03 8.40 14.12
CA SER A 114 0.72 7.85 15.29
C SER A 114 2.09 8.50 15.48
N ASP A 115 2.47 8.77 16.72
CA ASP A 115 3.75 9.41 17.05
C ASP A 115 4.92 8.41 17.10
N TYR A 116 4.60 7.13 17.20
CA TYR A 116 5.55 6.03 17.24
C TYR A 116 5.06 4.84 16.42
N TYR A 117 6.01 4.01 16.01
CA TYR A 117 5.85 2.87 15.12
C TYR A 117 6.67 1.70 15.66
N GLU A 118 6.28 0.51 15.23
CA GLU A 118 7.06 -0.69 15.42
C GLU A 118 7.42 -1.31 14.07
N ALA A 119 8.58 -1.95 14.00
CA ALA A 119 8.99 -2.72 12.85
C ALA A 119 9.56 -4.08 13.26
N LEU A 120 9.14 -5.14 12.59
CA LEU A 120 9.85 -6.42 12.64
C LEU A 120 10.90 -6.39 11.53
N VAL A 121 12.17 -6.53 11.88
CA VAL A 121 13.30 -6.46 10.94
C VAL A 121 14.09 -7.75 11.00
N TYR A 122 14.31 -8.35 9.84
CA TYR A 122 15.11 -9.57 9.66
C TYR A 122 16.28 -9.29 8.74
N LEU A 123 17.51 -9.42 9.27
CA LEU A 123 18.73 -9.32 8.47
C LEU A 123 18.98 -10.67 7.80
N VAL A 124 18.61 -10.77 6.53
CA VAL A 124 18.69 -12.01 5.76
C VAL A 124 20.14 -12.40 5.53
N ASP A 125 20.97 -11.47 5.08
CA ASP A 125 22.38 -11.70 4.81
C ASP A 125 23.17 -10.40 4.84
N ALA A 126 24.48 -10.50 5.00
CA ALA A 126 25.41 -9.38 4.89
C ALA A 126 26.79 -9.85 4.41
N GLU A 127 27.24 -9.26 3.31
CA GLU A 127 28.51 -9.61 2.64
C GLU A 127 29.34 -8.33 2.44
N PRO A 128 30.52 -8.22 3.08
CA PRO A 128 31.44 -7.12 2.84
C PRO A 128 31.86 -7.09 1.38
N MET A 129 31.85 -5.92 0.74
CA MET A 129 32.35 -5.82 -0.63
C MET A 129 33.88 -5.71 -0.64
N ASP A 130 34.52 -6.67 -1.31
CA ASP A 130 35.86 -6.47 -1.83
C ASP A 130 35.72 -5.60 -3.10
N TYR A 131 36.28 -4.38 -3.08
CA TYR A 131 36.04 -3.34 -4.10
C TYR A 131 36.34 -3.79 -5.55
N SER A 132 35.31 -4.18 -6.30
CA SER A 132 35.31 -4.30 -7.77
C SER A 132 33.94 -3.90 -8.35
N PRO A 133 33.86 -2.88 -9.24
CA PRO A 133 32.59 -2.42 -9.85
C PRO A 133 31.84 -3.46 -10.70
N ASP A 134 32.52 -4.51 -11.17
CA ASP A 134 31.91 -5.56 -12.00
C ASP A 134 31.23 -6.65 -11.15
N GLN A 135 31.75 -6.95 -9.95
CA GLN A 135 31.10 -7.84 -8.96
C GLN A 135 29.76 -7.29 -8.49
N TYR A 136 29.60 -5.96 -8.42
CA TYR A 136 28.37 -5.27 -8.01
C TYR A 136 27.10 -5.72 -8.77
N LYS A 137 27.19 -5.92 -10.10
CA LYS A 137 26.01 -6.33 -10.88
C LYS A 137 25.67 -7.81 -10.69
N GLU A 138 26.68 -8.64 -10.47
CA GLU A 138 26.51 -10.08 -10.24
C GLU A 138 25.93 -10.34 -8.85
N ASP A 139 26.46 -9.68 -7.81
CA ASP A 139 26.02 -9.88 -6.43
C ASP A 139 24.60 -9.36 -6.19
N VAL A 140 24.26 -8.17 -6.70
CA VAL A 140 22.89 -7.64 -6.60
C VAL A 140 21.87 -8.54 -7.30
N ASN A 141 22.26 -9.23 -8.38
CA ASN A 141 21.39 -10.19 -9.06
C ASN A 141 21.29 -11.52 -8.29
N LYS A 142 22.39 -12.03 -7.73
CA LYS A 142 22.42 -13.22 -6.87
C LYS A 142 21.42 -13.12 -5.71
N TYR A 143 21.38 -11.97 -5.01
CA TYR A 143 20.45 -11.76 -3.89
C TYR A 143 18.98 -11.56 -4.34
N LYS A 144 18.75 -11.06 -5.55
CA LYS A 144 17.41 -10.97 -6.16
C LYS A 144 16.90 -12.33 -6.65
N GLU A 145 17.80 -13.23 -7.05
CA GLU A 145 17.49 -14.56 -7.60
C GLU A 145 17.38 -15.66 -6.54
N THR A 146 17.81 -15.44 -5.29
CA THR A 146 17.55 -16.34 -4.14
C THR A 146 16.06 -16.43 -3.70
N ALA A 147 15.12 -16.24 -4.63
CA ALA A 147 13.80 -16.83 -4.54
C ALA A 147 13.91 -18.33 -4.90
N PHE A 148 13.78 -19.18 -3.88
CA PHE A 148 13.64 -20.65 -3.94
C PHE A 148 13.55 -21.27 -5.36
N SER A 149 14.62 -21.94 -5.78
CA SER A 149 14.59 -22.97 -6.83
C SER A 149 14.80 -24.33 -6.19
N PRO A 150 13.84 -25.27 -6.26
CA PRO A 150 14.02 -26.62 -5.76
C PRO A 150 14.66 -27.51 -6.85
N GLU A 151 15.61 -28.34 -6.42
CA GLU A 151 16.20 -29.51 -7.11
C GLU A 151 17.51 -29.32 -7.92
N ALA A 152 18.61 -29.86 -7.37
CA ALA A 152 19.32 -31.01 -7.95
C ALA A 152 20.29 -31.64 -6.92
N PRO A 153 20.52 -32.98 -6.94
CA PRO A 153 21.20 -33.70 -5.87
C PRO A 153 22.73 -33.76 -6.07
N VAL A 154 23.49 -33.55 -4.99
CA VAL A 154 24.95 -33.75 -4.97
C VAL A 154 25.26 -35.23 -4.72
N LYS A 155 26.00 -35.84 -5.66
CA LYS A 155 26.62 -37.17 -5.54
C LYS A 155 27.73 -37.14 -4.49
N THR A 156 27.67 -38.08 -3.55
CA THR A 156 28.72 -38.38 -2.58
C THR A 156 29.77 -39.32 -3.16
N GLU A 157 31.06 -39.06 -2.91
CA GLU A 157 32.08 -40.10 -2.68
C GLU A 157 33.14 -39.65 -1.65
N PRO A 158 33.83 -40.59 -0.97
CA PRO A 158 34.27 -40.40 0.42
C PRO A 158 35.79 -40.50 0.67
N LYS A 159 36.17 -40.12 1.90
CA LYS A 159 37.34 -40.52 2.75
C LYS A 159 38.35 -39.40 3.06
N PRO A 160 39.18 -39.51 4.12
CA PRO A 160 39.03 -40.20 5.41
C PRO A 160 39.38 -39.32 6.64
N LYS A 161 38.94 -39.74 7.84
CA LYS A 161 39.40 -39.28 9.17
C LYS A 161 40.69 -40.04 9.58
N PRO A 162 41.55 -39.51 10.50
CA PRO A 162 41.33 -39.65 11.96
C PRO A 162 41.76 -38.42 12.78
N GLU A 163 40.91 -37.91 13.68
CA GLU A 163 40.79 -38.21 15.13
C GLU A 163 41.52 -37.19 16.02
N LYS A 164 40.74 -36.50 16.86
CA LYS A 164 40.92 -36.48 18.32
C LYS A 164 39.63 -36.05 19.02
N ILE A 165 39.01 -37.05 19.65
CA ILE A 165 38.29 -37.10 20.94
C ILE A 165 37.99 -35.74 21.60
N VAL A 166 36.71 -35.46 21.92
CA VAL A 166 36.18 -35.24 23.29
C VAL A 166 34.63 -35.12 23.25
N GLU A 167 34.00 -35.76 24.25
CA GLU A 167 32.62 -35.66 24.77
C GLU A 167 31.40 -36.17 23.98
N LYS A 168 30.83 -37.28 24.48
CA LYS A 168 29.49 -37.80 24.18
C LYS A 168 28.42 -36.85 24.71
N LYS A 169 27.74 -36.13 23.82
CA LYS A 169 26.30 -35.81 23.94
C LYS A 169 25.54 -36.73 22.99
N GLU A 170 24.44 -37.31 23.47
CA GLU A 170 23.54 -38.09 22.61
C GLU A 170 23.11 -37.25 21.40
N PRO A 171 23.20 -37.77 20.16
CA PRO A 171 22.77 -37.02 19.00
C PRO A 171 21.24 -36.93 19.06
N LYS A 172 20.72 -35.73 19.36
CA LYS A 172 19.37 -35.37 18.95
C LYS A 172 19.33 -35.62 17.44
N LYS A 173 18.45 -36.53 16.99
CA LYS A 173 18.13 -36.67 15.56
C LYS A 173 17.81 -35.28 15.04
N GLU A 174 18.72 -34.69 14.29
CA GLU A 174 18.46 -33.48 13.54
C GLU A 174 17.31 -33.80 12.60
N LYS A 175 16.16 -33.17 12.83
CA LYS A 175 15.03 -33.27 11.92
C LYS A 175 15.51 -32.82 10.55
N THR A 176 15.27 -33.65 9.54
CA THR A 176 15.61 -33.29 8.18
C THR A 176 14.83 -32.04 7.77
N SER A 177 15.38 -31.25 6.85
CA SER A 177 14.72 -30.05 6.31
C SER A 177 13.30 -30.35 5.81
N PHE A 178 13.05 -31.57 5.33
CA PHE A 178 11.73 -32.04 4.90
C PHE A 178 10.75 -32.26 6.07
N GLU A 179 11.20 -32.78 7.21
CA GLU A 179 10.38 -32.95 8.42
C GLU A 179 10.02 -31.60 9.04
N ILE A 180 10.96 -30.64 9.05
CA ILE A 180 10.72 -29.26 9.51
C ILE A 180 9.69 -28.56 8.60
N ILE A 181 9.78 -28.72 7.28
CA ILE A 181 8.80 -28.13 6.34
C ILE A 181 7.41 -28.74 6.53
N ASN A 182 7.30 -30.05 6.74
CA ASN A 182 6.01 -30.69 6.99
C ASN A 182 5.40 -30.27 8.35
N GLU A 183 6.22 -30.07 9.37
CA GLU A 183 5.78 -29.48 10.64
C GLU A 183 5.31 -28.04 10.47
N MET A 184 6.05 -27.20 9.74
CA MET A 184 5.63 -25.82 9.44
C MET A 184 4.34 -25.75 8.62
N ILE A 185 4.12 -26.68 7.68
CA ILE A 185 2.86 -26.77 6.92
C ILE A 185 1.71 -27.21 7.84
N ALA A 186 1.95 -28.15 8.76
CA ALA A 186 0.96 -28.58 9.74
C ALA A 186 0.60 -27.45 10.72
N GLU A 187 1.60 -26.72 11.23
CA GLU A 187 1.41 -25.55 12.09
C GLU A 187 0.65 -24.43 11.37
N LYS A 188 0.96 -24.15 10.10
CA LYS A 188 0.20 -23.18 9.30
C LYS A 188 -1.26 -23.61 9.08
N ARG A 189 -1.52 -24.90 8.86
CA ARG A 189 -2.89 -25.43 8.73
C ARG A 189 -3.66 -25.31 10.05
N GLN A 190 -3.03 -25.65 11.18
CA GLN A 190 -3.63 -25.51 12.50
C GLN A 190 -3.89 -24.04 12.86
N ALA A 191 -2.97 -23.13 12.53
CA ALA A 191 -3.14 -21.70 12.73
C ALA A 191 -4.29 -21.15 11.86
N GLN A 192 -4.40 -21.57 10.60
CA GLN A 192 -5.49 -21.18 9.71
C GLN A 192 -6.85 -21.72 10.17
N GLU A 193 -6.89 -22.95 10.66
CA GLU A 193 -8.10 -23.56 11.21
C GLU A 193 -8.53 -22.88 12.51
N HIS A 194 -7.57 -22.58 13.40
CA HIS A 194 -7.81 -21.80 14.62
C HIS A 194 -8.35 -20.40 14.29
N GLU A 195 -7.71 -19.67 13.38
CA GLU A 195 -8.16 -18.34 12.93
C GLU A 195 -9.58 -18.41 12.35
N THR A 196 -9.86 -19.42 11.53
CA THR A 196 -11.19 -19.63 10.93
C THR A 196 -12.24 -19.85 12.01
N ASN A 197 -11.95 -20.68 13.01
CA ASN A 197 -12.84 -20.93 14.13
C ASN A 197 -13.06 -19.67 14.99
N GLN A 198 -12.02 -18.88 15.25
CA GLN A 198 -12.14 -17.61 15.96
C GLN A 198 -13.01 -16.60 15.21
N ARG A 199 -12.86 -16.51 13.88
CA ARG A 199 -13.72 -15.66 13.03
C ARG A 199 -15.19 -16.08 13.10
N LYS A 200 -15.48 -17.39 13.10
CA LYS A 200 -16.85 -17.90 13.26
C LYS A 200 -17.43 -17.51 14.62
N LYS A 201 -16.67 -17.72 15.70
CA LYS A 201 -17.08 -17.37 17.07
C LYS A 201 -17.32 -15.87 17.22
N PHE A 202 -16.42 -15.04 16.68
CA PHE A 202 -16.58 -13.58 16.64
C PHE A 202 -17.88 -13.19 15.93
N ALA A 203 -18.13 -13.70 14.72
CA ALA A 203 -19.31 -13.34 13.94
C ALA A 203 -20.64 -13.62 14.67
N LEU A 204 -20.77 -14.81 15.26
CA LEU A 204 -21.95 -15.21 16.03
C LEU A 204 -22.12 -14.39 17.30
N ASN A 205 -21.01 -14.11 17.99
CA ASN A 205 -21.03 -13.25 19.17
C ASN A 205 -21.53 -11.85 18.81
N GLN A 206 -21.06 -11.27 17.70
CA GLN A 206 -21.51 -9.95 17.27
C GLN A 206 -22.99 -9.92 16.89
N LEU A 207 -23.51 -10.97 16.24
CA LEU A 207 -24.97 -11.09 16.03
C LEU A 207 -25.72 -11.09 17.37
N THR A 208 -25.26 -11.88 18.33
CA THR A 208 -25.89 -11.99 19.65
C THR A 208 -25.92 -10.65 20.38
N ILE A 209 -24.78 -9.96 20.42
CA ILE A 209 -24.65 -8.62 21.01
C ILE A 209 -25.58 -7.63 20.28
N ALA A 210 -25.58 -7.64 18.95
CA ALA A 210 -26.41 -6.75 18.15
C ALA A 210 -27.91 -6.93 18.45
N HIS A 211 -28.38 -8.18 18.56
CA HIS A 211 -29.76 -8.49 18.92
C HIS A 211 -30.12 -8.00 20.34
N ASN A 212 -29.22 -8.18 21.31
CA ASN A 212 -29.43 -7.67 22.67
C ASN A 212 -29.51 -6.14 22.71
N LEU A 213 -28.59 -5.46 22.03
CA LEU A 213 -28.61 -4.00 21.89
C LEU A 213 -29.89 -3.49 21.21
N LEU A 214 -30.40 -4.22 20.23
CA LEU A 214 -31.64 -3.89 19.56
C LEU A 214 -32.84 -4.01 20.50
N LYS A 215 -32.91 -5.07 21.32
CA LYS A 215 -33.93 -5.24 22.37
C LYS A 215 -33.87 -4.12 23.41
N GLU A 216 -32.68 -3.65 23.76
CA GLU A 216 -32.44 -2.50 24.64
C GLU A 216 -32.73 -1.13 23.97
N LYS A 217 -33.23 -1.11 22.73
CA LYS A 217 -33.46 0.09 21.92
C LYS A 217 -32.21 0.94 21.65
N ARG A 218 -31.01 0.36 21.73
CA ARG A 218 -29.73 1.01 21.39
C ARG A 218 -29.44 0.88 19.90
N ILE A 219 -30.32 1.46 19.07
CA ILE A 219 -30.43 1.18 17.63
C ILE A 219 -29.13 1.41 16.84
N ARG A 220 -28.43 2.51 17.09
CA ARG A 220 -27.17 2.84 16.39
C ARG A 220 -26.06 1.82 16.70
N ASN A 221 -25.98 1.38 17.96
CA ASN A 221 -24.97 0.43 18.39
C ASN A 221 -25.29 -0.98 17.86
N ALA A 222 -26.57 -1.39 17.92
CA ALA A 222 -27.02 -2.63 17.30
C ALA A 222 -26.66 -2.70 15.81
N ARG A 223 -26.92 -1.62 15.05
CA ARG A 223 -26.54 -1.53 13.64
C ARG A 223 -25.03 -1.66 13.41
N SER A 224 -24.22 -1.06 14.29
CA SER A 224 -22.75 -1.18 14.24
C SER A 224 -22.30 -2.63 14.43
N GLU A 225 -22.87 -3.35 15.40
CA GLU A 225 -22.50 -4.75 15.66
C GLU A 225 -23.00 -5.70 14.56
N PHE A 226 -24.19 -5.48 13.99
CA PHE A 226 -24.61 -6.24 12.80
C PHE A 226 -23.64 -6.06 11.63
N ASN A 227 -23.15 -4.84 11.38
CA ASN A 227 -22.14 -4.62 10.35
C ASN A 227 -20.79 -5.25 10.70
N ARG A 228 -20.39 -5.26 11.97
CA ARG A 228 -19.18 -5.96 12.42
C ARG A 228 -19.26 -7.47 12.23
N ALA A 229 -20.43 -8.08 12.45
CA ALA A 229 -20.64 -9.49 12.15
C ALA A 229 -20.38 -9.80 10.66
N ARG A 230 -20.84 -8.96 9.73
CA ARG A 230 -20.54 -9.09 8.28
C ARG A 230 -19.07 -8.90 7.96
N MET A 231 -18.39 -8.02 8.70
CA MET A 231 -16.97 -7.76 8.52
C MET A 231 -16.07 -8.82 9.16
N ALA A 232 -16.60 -9.90 9.76
CA ALA A 232 -15.84 -10.92 10.48
C ALA A 232 -14.73 -11.61 9.66
N TRP A 233 -14.80 -11.55 8.33
CA TRP A 233 -13.77 -12.07 7.43
C TRP A 233 -12.84 -11.00 6.86
N GLY A 234 -12.98 -9.75 7.29
CA GLY A 234 -12.05 -8.68 6.95
C GLY A 234 -10.72 -8.82 7.70
N PRO A 235 -9.64 -8.21 7.18
CA PRO A 235 -8.32 -8.24 7.82
C PRO A 235 -8.23 -7.40 9.10
N MET A 236 -9.26 -6.61 9.43
CA MET A 236 -9.30 -5.65 10.55
C MET A 236 -10.14 -6.15 11.75
N VAL A 237 -10.41 -7.45 11.82
CA VAL A 237 -11.23 -8.03 12.90
C VAL A 237 -10.32 -8.40 14.05
N ASP A 238 -10.61 -7.83 15.22
CA ASP A 238 -9.96 -8.21 16.46
C ASP A 238 -10.49 -9.58 16.92
N LEU A 239 -9.76 -10.63 16.56
CA LEU A 239 -10.12 -12.02 16.89
C LEU A 239 -9.91 -12.34 18.37
N ASP A 240 -9.16 -11.54 19.11
CA ASP A 240 -8.96 -11.72 20.55
C ASP A 240 -10.24 -11.37 21.33
N SER A 241 -11.15 -10.63 20.71
CA SER A 241 -12.49 -10.35 21.25
C SER A 241 -13.51 -11.47 21.00
N ALA A 242 -13.11 -12.55 20.33
CA ALA A 242 -13.95 -13.72 20.15
C ALA A 242 -14.06 -14.50 21.48
N PRO A 243 -15.27 -14.90 21.89
CA PRO A 243 -15.46 -15.67 23.11
C PRO A 243 -14.78 -17.05 23.01
N GLU A 244 -13.99 -17.42 24.02
CA GLU A 244 -13.37 -18.75 24.09
C GLU A 244 -14.43 -19.86 24.14
N ASP A 245 -15.48 -19.67 24.93
CA ASP A 245 -16.57 -20.61 25.18
C ASP A 245 -17.86 -20.17 24.47
N LEU A 246 -17.90 -20.31 23.14
CA LEU A 246 -19.15 -20.22 22.38
C LEU A 246 -19.53 -21.60 21.87
N ASN A 247 -20.70 -22.09 22.31
CA ASN A 247 -21.28 -23.33 21.84
C ASN A 247 -22.52 -23.02 21.00
N ASP A 248 -22.34 -23.06 19.68
CA ASP A 248 -23.39 -22.78 18.71
C ASP A 248 -23.32 -23.84 17.60
N GLU A 249 -24.47 -24.41 17.23
CA GLU A 249 -24.59 -25.47 16.23
C GLU A 249 -24.07 -25.05 14.84
N HIS A 250 -24.06 -23.74 14.55
CA HIS A 250 -23.59 -23.20 13.28
C HIS A 250 -22.06 -23.25 13.16
N LEU A 251 -21.32 -23.36 14.28
CA LEU A 251 -19.86 -23.45 14.24
C LEU A 251 -19.35 -24.66 13.45
N SER A 252 -20.12 -25.76 13.43
CA SER A 252 -19.78 -26.97 12.69
C SER A 252 -20.12 -26.90 11.19
N TRP A 253 -20.73 -25.81 10.71
CA TRP A 253 -21.07 -25.67 9.30
C TRP A 253 -19.82 -25.40 8.45
N ASP A 254 -19.90 -25.76 7.17
CA ASP A 254 -18.89 -25.35 6.20
C ASP A 254 -18.86 -23.81 6.09
N MET A 255 -17.70 -23.28 5.70
CA MET A 255 -17.46 -21.83 5.73
C MET A 255 -18.40 -21.04 4.80
N ASP A 256 -18.78 -21.61 3.66
CA ASP A 256 -19.61 -20.91 2.68
C ASP A 256 -21.06 -20.84 3.16
N LYS A 257 -21.59 -21.95 3.69
CA LYS A 257 -22.90 -21.98 4.34
C LYS A 257 -22.95 -21.06 5.56
N PHE A 258 -21.90 -21.09 6.39
CA PHE A 258 -21.79 -20.23 7.57
C PHE A 258 -21.76 -18.73 7.21
N LYS A 259 -20.99 -18.35 6.18
CA LYS A 259 -20.93 -16.97 5.68
C LYS A 259 -22.29 -16.47 5.23
N LYS A 260 -22.98 -17.26 4.39
CA LYS A 260 -24.34 -16.93 3.92
C LYS A 260 -25.31 -16.76 5.07
N TYR A 261 -25.22 -17.62 6.09
CA TYR A 261 -26.01 -17.51 7.31
C TYR A 261 -25.76 -16.19 8.04
N ILE A 262 -24.51 -15.88 8.38
CA ILE A 262 -24.18 -14.64 9.10
C ILE A 262 -24.58 -13.39 8.30
N GLU A 263 -24.30 -13.35 6.99
CA GLU A 263 -24.62 -12.21 6.13
C GLU A 263 -26.12 -11.93 6.08
N SER A 264 -26.94 -12.97 5.84
CA SER A 264 -28.40 -12.83 5.84
C SER A 264 -28.94 -12.37 7.20
N ARG A 265 -28.50 -12.97 8.32
CA ARG A 265 -29.00 -12.60 9.66
C ARG A 265 -28.56 -11.20 10.07
N ALA A 266 -27.35 -10.78 9.70
CA ALA A 266 -26.88 -9.43 9.93
C ALA A 266 -27.66 -8.40 9.12
N LEU A 267 -27.91 -8.65 7.83
CA LEU A 267 -28.68 -7.78 6.95
C LEU A 267 -30.14 -7.63 7.41
N TYR A 268 -30.75 -8.72 7.82
CA TYR A 268 -32.06 -8.70 8.48
C TYR A 268 -32.04 -7.85 9.76
N GLY A 269 -31.03 -8.03 10.62
CA GLY A 269 -30.82 -7.19 11.80
C GLY A 269 -30.67 -5.70 11.48
N VAL A 270 -29.91 -5.36 10.43
CA VAL A 270 -29.79 -3.99 9.92
C VAL A 270 -31.15 -3.45 9.47
N ALA A 271 -31.96 -4.24 8.77
CA ALA A 271 -33.30 -3.83 8.36
C ALA A 271 -34.19 -3.50 9.57
N LEU A 272 -34.15 -4.34 10.62
CA LEU A 272 -34.86 -4.07 11.88
C LEU A 272 -34.40 -2.74 12.51
N THR A 273 -33.10 -2.43 12.47
CA THR A 273 -32.60 -1.13 12.97
C THR A 273 -33.08 0.06 12.15
N PHE A 274 -33.43 -0.11 10.87
CA PHE A 274 -34.02 0.96 10.05
C PHE A 274 -35.51 1.14 10.32
N GLN A 275 -36.21 0.08 10.71
CA GLN A 275 -37.61 0.16 11.16
C GLN A 275 -37.74 0.75 12.57
N ALA A 276 -36.74 0.54 13.42
CA ALA A 276 -36.75 1.01 14.80
C ALA A 276 -36.33 2.48 15.01
N VAL A 277 -35.92 3.21 13.96
CA VAL A 277 -35.65 4.66 14.04
C VAL A 277 -36.91 5.47 13.75
N GLU A 278 -37.02 6.67 14.31
CA GLU A 278 -38.14 7.58 14.07
C GLU A 278 -37.69 8.84 13.30
N PRO A 279 -38.25 9.13 12.11
CA PRO A 279 -39.20 8.30 11.36
C PRO A 279 -38.53 7.02 10.78
N PRO A 280 -39.29 5.93 10.55
CA PRO A 280 -38.77 4.70 9.96
C PRO A 280 -38.17 4.93 8.57
N LEU A 281 -37.03 4.29 8.30
CA LEU A 281 -36.35 4.35 7.01
C LEU A 281 -36.71 3.14 6.15
N THR A 282 -37.98 3.07 5.74
CA THR A 282 -38.58 1.88 5.11
C THR A 282 -37.89 1.42 3.83
N ASP A 283 -37.51 2.33 2.93
CA ASP A 283 -36.82 1.96 1.69
C ASP A 283 -35.47 1.28 1.95
N LYS A 284 -34.74 1.75 2.97
CA LYS A 284 -33.46 1.15 3.37
C LYS A 284 -33.66 -0.22 4.00
N ALA A 285 -34.72 -0.37 4.81
CA ALA A 285 -35.09 -1.66 5.37
C ALA A 285 -35.44 -2.68 4.27
N ILE A 286 -36.25 -2.28 3.29
CA ILE A 286 -36.62 -3.12 2.14
C ILE A 286 -35.38 -3.57 1.36
N ASN A 287 -34.45 -2.66 1.08
CA ASN A 287 -33.22 -3.01 0.36
C ASN A 287 -32.35 -4.01 1.14
N SER A 288 -32.17 -3.81 2.46
CA SER A 288 -31.44 -4.76 3.30
C SER A 288 -32.13 -6.13 3.39
N LEU A 289 -33.46 -6.19 3.39
CA LEU A 289 -34.21 -7.46 3.37
C LEU A 289 -34.07 -8.19 2.04
N LYS A 290 -34.13 -7.47 0.91
CA LYS A 290 -33.89 -8.05 -0.41
C LYS A 290 -32.48 -8.64 -0.51
N GLU A 291 -31.46 -7.92 -0.02
CA GLU A 291 -30.07 -8.41 0.04
C GLU A 291 -29.93 -9.61 0.98
N SER A 292 -30.59 -9.61 2.15
CA SER A 292 -30.61 -10.76 3.06
C SER A 292 -31.11 -12.02 2.36
N LEU A 293 -32.20 -11.90 1.60
CA LEU A 293 -32.84 -13.02 0.90
C LEU A 293 -32.07 -13.50 -0.33
N THR A 294 -31.08 -12.76 -0.83
CA THR A 294 -30.15 -13.29 -1.84
C THR A 294 -29.13 -14.27 -1.23
N TYR A 295 -28.80 -14.11 0.06
CA TYR A 295 -27.89 -15.00 0.76
C TYR A 295 -28.61 -16.23 1.34
N ASP A 296 -29.83 -16.05 1.86
CA ASP A 296 -30.69 -17.13 2.33
C ASP A 296 -32.15 -16.89 1.88
N PRO A 297 -32.55 -17.45 0.72
CA PRO A 297 -33.92 -17.38 0.20
C PRO A 297 -34.98 -17.98 1.12
N GLU A 298 -34.61 -18.92 1.97
CA GLU A 298 -35.54 -19.65 2.86
C GLU A 298 -35.70 -18.95 4.22
N PHE A 299 -35.09 -17.76 4.39
CA PHE A 299 -35.14 -17.02 5.64
C PHE A 299 -36.51 -16.38 5.88
N LYS A 300 -37.40 -17.17 6.50
CA LYS A 300 -38.81 -16.85 6.72
C LYS A 300 -39.05 -15.50 7.39
N GLU A 301 -38.29 -15.14 8.42
CA GLU A 301 -38.46 -13.90 9.15
C GLU A 301 -38.18 -12.66 8.29
N ALA A 302 -37.22 -12.76 7.37
CA ALA A 302 -36.91 -11.70 6.41
C ALA A 302 -38.00 -11.60 5.33
N THR A 303 -38.51 -12.74 4.85
CA THR A 303 -39.63 -12.84 3.91
C THR A 303 -40.91 -12.21 4.48
N ASP A 304 -41.29 -12.59 5.71
CA ASP A 304 -42.49 -12.12 6.39
C ASP A 304 -42.43 -10.61 6.63
N LEU A 305 -41.27 -10.09 7.07
CA LEU A 305 -41.08 -8.65 7.27
C LEU A 305 -41.10 -7.88 5.95
N LEU A 306 -40.48 -8.41 4.90
CA LEU A 306 -40.51 -7.77 3.58
C LEU A 306 -41.93 -7.67 3.05
N LYS A 307 -42.71 -8.76 3.15
CA LYS A 307 -44.12 -8.81 2.79
C LYS A 307 -44.96 -7.83 3.61
N GLN A 308 -44.67 -7.66 4.90
CA GLN A 308 -45.33 -6.66 5.74
C GLN A 308 -45.06 -5.22 5.27
N LEU A 309 -43.84 -4.94 4.80
CA LEU A 309 -43.43 -3.59 4.38
C LEU A 309 -43.88 -3.25 2.94
N THR A 310 -43.97 -4.23 2.04
CA THR A 310 -44.31 -4.00 0.62
C THR A 310 -45.73 -4.40 0.26
N GLY A 311 -46.38 -5.28 1.03
CA GLY A 311 -47.68 -5.86 0.70
C GLY A 311 -47.63 -6.98 -0.35
N GLU A 312 -46.45 -7.31 -0.88
CA GLU A 312 -46.24 -8.29 -1.94
C GLU A 312 -45.58 -9.56 -1.40
N ASP A 313 -45.93 -10.72 -1.96
CA ASP A 313 -45.22 -11.97 -1.66
C ASP A 313 -43.86 -11.96 -2.39
N PRO A 314 -42.71 -12.01 -1.69
CA PRO A 314 -41.40 -11.90 -2.32
C PRO A 314 -40.91 -13.21 -2.94
N THR A 315 -41.60 -14.34 -2.72
CA THR A 315 -41.23 -15.68 -3.23
C THR A 315 -41.03 -15.72 -4.75
N PRO A 316 -41.89 -15.11 -5.59
CA PRO A 316 -41.71 -15.09 -7.06
C PRO A 316 -40.51 -14.24 -7.53
N VAL A 317 -40.12 -13.22 -6.77
CA VAL A 317 -39.00 -12.31 -7.11
C VAL A 317 -37.64 -12.95 -6.83
N ILE A 318 -37.58 -13.85 -5.84
CA ILE A 318 -36.35 -14.56 -5.45
C ILE A 318 -36.10 -15.77 -6.35
N GLU A 319 -37.16 -16.46 -6.79
CA GLU A 319 -37.05 -17.54 -7.79
C GLU A 319 -36.62 -17.02 -9.16
N ALA A 320 -37.07 -15.84 -9.60
CA ALA A 320 -36.59 -15.20 -10.83
C ALA A 320 -35.08 -14.84 -10.78
N LYS A 321 -34.55 -14.51 -9.59
CA LYS A 321 -33.11 -14.24 -9.39
C LYS A 321 -32.23 -15.49 -9.24
N LYS A 322 -32.81 -16.68 -9.06
CA LYS A 322 -32.07 -17.95 -9.04
C LYS A 322 -31.62 -18.38 -10.45
N GLU A 323 -32.31 -17.90 -11.50
CA GLU A 323 -31.97 -18.22 -12.90
C GLU A 323 -31.12 -17.15 -13.60
N GLU A 324 -31.12 -15.91 -13.08
CA GLU A 324 -30.17 -14.90 -13.53
C GLU A 324 -28.87 -14.99 -12.70
N GLU A 325 -27.92 -15.82 -13.15
CA GLU A 325 -26.51 -15.39 -13.03
C GLU A 325 -26.48 -13.92 -13.48
N PRO A 326 -25.83 -12.99 -12.75
CA PRO A 326 -25.76 -11.62 -13.22
C PRO A 326 -25.25 -11.69 -14.65
N GLU A 327 -26.10 -11.32 -15.62
CA GLU A 327 -25.71 -11.31 -17.02
C GLU A 327 -24.35 -10.63 -17.04
N LYS A 328 -23.31 -11.38 -17.45
CA LYS A 328 -22.00 -10.79 -17.65
C LYS A 328 -22.26 -9.61 -18.57
N ILE A 329 -22.15 -8.41 -18.00
CA ILE A 329 -22.38 -7.20 -18.77
C ILE A 329 -21.42 -7.33 -19.94
N ASP A 330 -22.00 -7.42 -21.14
CA ASP A 330 -21.21 -7.52 -22.35
C ASP A 330 -20.58 -6.14 -22.61
N TYR A 331 -19.50 -5.88 -21.89
CA TYR A 331 -18.70 -4.66 -22.01
C TYR A 331 -18.06 -4.55 -23.40
N GLU A 332 -18.12 -5.59 -24.25
CA GLU A 332 -17.68 -5.53 -25.64
C GLU A 332 -18.62 -4.64 -26.48
N ASN A 333 -19.93 -4.70 -26.20
CA ASN A 333 -21.00 -4.08 -26.98
C ASN A 333 -21.79 -2.99 -26.23
N ASN A 334 -21.87 -3.06 -24.90
CA ASN A 334 -22.70 -2.19 -24.05
C ASN A 334 -21.87 -1.49 -22.97
N PHE A 335 -20.83 -0.75 -23.38
CA PHE A 335 -20.04 0.05 -22.44
C PHE A 335 -20.73 1.41 -22.14
N PRO A 336 -21.00 1.75 -20.86
CA PRO A 336 -21.63 3.02 -20.51
C PRO A 336 -20.76 4.22 -20.90
N SER A 337 -21.37 5.40 -21.06
CA SER A 337 -20.67 6.62 -21.43
C SER A 337 -19.54 6.94 -20.45
N TYR A 338 -18.38 7.39 -20.94
CA TYR A 338 -17.23 7.73 -20.09
C TYR A 338 -17.49 8.89 -19.10
N ASP A 339 -18.57 9.63 -19.31
CA ASP A 339 -19.05 10.71 -18.42
C ASP A 339 -20.13 10.25 -17.43
N ASP A 340 -20.52 8.97 -17.44
CA ASP A 340 -21.56 8.45 -16.57
C ASP A 340 -21.11 8.46 -15.09
N PRO A 341 -21.79 9.23 -14.21
CA PRO A 341 -21.44 9.35 -12.80
C PRO A 341 -21.65 8.05 -11.99
N SER A 342 -22.39 7.09 -12.53
CA SER A 342 -22.57 5.77 -11.92
C SER A 342 -21.32 4.89 -12.05
N ILE A 343 -20.43 5.17 -13.02
CA ILE A 343 -19.20 4.42 -13.17
C ILE A 343 -18.20 4.86 -12.12
N GLN A 344 -17.99 4.01 -11.12
CA GLN A 344 -16.98 4.27 -10.10
C GLN A 344 -15.60 3.87 -10.63
N MET A 345 -14.57 4.67 -10.30
CA MET A 345 -13.16 4.38 -10.64
C MET A 345 -12.75 2.89 -10.45
N PRO A 346 -13.15 2.19 -9.36
CA PRO A 346 -12.92 0.76 -9.18
C PRO A 346 -13.44 -0.16 -10.28
N GLN A 347 -14.53 0.22 -10.96
CA GLN A 347 -15.17 -0.61 -11.98
C GLN A 347 -14.30 -0.68 -13.24
N PHE A 348 -13.65 0.43 -13.66
CA PHE A 348 -12.67 0.46 -14.77
C PHE A 348 -11.41 -0.40 -14.51
N TRP A 349 -11.22 -0.86 -13.28
CA TRP A 349 -10.05 -1.60 -12.84
C TRP A 349 -10.31 -3.10 -12.72
N VAL A 350 -11.53 -3.56 -12.99
CA VAL A 350 -11.89 -4.98 -13.02
C VAL A 350 -11.36 -5.63 -14.29
N ASP A 351 -10.78 -6.83 -14.19
CA ASP A 351 -10.16 -7.58 -15.29
C ASP A 351 -11.09 -7.82 -16.51
N GLU A 352 -12.41 -7.70 -16.32
CA GLU A 352 -13.47 -7.95 -17.29
C GLU A 352 -13.65 -6.83 -18.33
N ILE A 353 -13.17 -5.61 -18.05
CA ILE A 353 -13.33 -4.50 -19.01
C ILE A 353 -12.26 -4.58 -20.11
N PRO A 354 -12.66 -4.64 -21.39
CA PRO A 354 -11.74 -4.67 -22.52
C PRO A 354 -10.78 -3.48 -22.53
N ILE A 355 -9.53 -3.72 -22.94
CA ILE A 355 -8.47 -2.71 -22.96
C ILE A 355 -8.82 -1.48 -23.81
N LYS A 356 -9.61 -1.66 -24.88
CA LYS A 356 -10.14 -0.59 -25.74
C LYS A 356 -10.92 0.47 -24.94
N HIS A 357 -11.76 0.04 -23.99
CA HIS A 357 -12.56 0.93 -23.16
C HIS A 357 -11.74 1.62 -22.08
N ARG A 358 -10.69 0.96 -21.57
CA ARG A 358 -9.76 1.59 -20.62
C ARG A 358 -8.99 2.74 -21.26
N PHE A 359 -8.51 2.55 -22.49
CA PHE A 359 -7.88 3.64 -23.23
C PHE A 359 -8.86 4.72 -23.66
N GLY A 360 -10.09 4.35 -24.07
CA GLY A 360 -11.15 5.32 -24.35
C GLY A 360 -11.47 6.20 -23.15
N PHE A 361 -11.56 5.61 -21.96
CA PHE A 361 -11.73 6.33 -20.71
C PHE A 361 -10.55 7.25 -20.39
N ALA A 362 -9.31 6.77 -20.50
CA ALA A 362 -8.13 7.59 -20.26
C ALA A 362 -8.09 8.81 -21.19
N GLU A 363 -8.46 8.64 -22.47
CA GLU A 363 -8.54 9.73 -23.43
C GLU A 363 -9.64 10.75 -23.07
N ALA A 364 -10.86 10.28 -22.78
CA ALA A 364 -11.97 11.16 -22.39
C ALA A 364 -11.65 11.97 -21.12
N ILE A 365 -11.07 11.32 -20.12
CA ILE A 365 -10.63 11.97 -18.88
C ILE A 365 -9.50 12.97 -19.13
N LYS A 366 -8.55 12.67 -20.03
CA LYS A 366 -7.48 13.59 -20.43
C LYS A 366 -8.05 14.87 -21.05
N GLU A 367 -9.00 14.74 -21.97
CA GLU A 367 -9.64 15.87 -22.65
C GLU A 367 -10.40 16.75 -21.66
N LYS A 368 -11.22 16.14 -20.80
CA LYS A 368 -11.95 16.83 -19.74
C LYS A 368 -11.02 17.55 -18.76
N ALA A 369 -9.95 16.88 -18.32
CA ALA A 369 -8.93 17.50 -17.47
C ALA A 369 -8.26 18.71 -18.16
N THR A 370 -8.02 18.61 -19.47
CA THR A 370 -7.41 19.68 -20.26
C THR A 370 -8.35 20.88 -20.42
N GLN A 371 -9.65 20.64 -20.61
CA GLN A 371 -10.66 21.70 -20.62
C GLN A 371 -10.71 22.42 -19.27
N LEU A 372 -10.78 21.67 -18.16
CA LEU A 372 -10.75 22.22 -16.80
C LEU A 372 -9.47 23.03 -16.54
N PHE A 373 -8.32 22.54 -17.00
CA PHE A 373 -7.04 23.25 -16.87
C PHE A 373 -7.08 24.60 -17.61
N LYS A 374 -7.60 24.63 -18.84
CA LYS A 374 -7.75 25.87 -19.64
C LYS A 374 -8.73 26.85 -18.98
N SER A 375 -9.79 26.34 -18.35
CA SER A 375 -10.75 27.12 -17.57
C SER A 375 -10.22 27.59 -16.20
N ARG A 376 -8.95 27.36 -15.90
CA ARG A 376 -8.29 27.68 -14.62
C ARG A 376 -8.85 26.94 -13.40
N GLU A 377 -9.57 25.84 -13.63
CA GLU A 377 -10.09 24.97 -12.56
C GLU A 377 -9.05 23.91 -12.17
N TYR A 378 -7.87 24.36 -11.72
CA TYR A 378 -6.69 23.49 -11.57
C TYR A 378 -6.87 22.36 -10.54
N LYS A 379 -7.68 22.56 -9.49
CA LYS A 379 -8.00 21.50 -8.51
C LYS A 379 -8.81 20.36 -9.14
N ASN A 380 -9.80 20.72 -9.94
CA ASN A 380 -10.64 19.76 -10.65
C ASN A 380 -9.82 19.06 -11.73
N ALA A 381 -9.06 19.82 -12.54
CA ALA A 381 -8.15 19.29 -13.54
C ALA A 381 -7.18 18.26 -12.94
N TYR A 382 -6.58 18.56 -11.78
CA TYR A 382 -5.72 17.63 -11.05
C TYR A 382 -6.44 16.33 -10.67
N SER A 383 -7.66 16.40 -10.12
CA SER A 383 -8.43 15.21 -9.78
C SER A 383 -8.68 14.34 -11.01
N TYR A 384 -9.02 14.92 -12.16
CA TYR A 384 -9.20 14.18 -13.41
C TYR A 384 -7.89 13.61 -13.95
N TYR A 385 -6.78 14.35 -13.91
CA TYR A 385 -5.48 13.79 -14.31
C TYR A 385 -5.07 12.60 -13.44
N ASN A 386 -5.36 12.61 -12.14
CA ASN A 386 -5.13 11.45 -11.28
C ASN A 386 -6.04 10.27 -11.62
N LYS A 387 -7.32 10.52 -11.97
CA LYS A 387 -8.24 9.46 -12.42
C LYS A 387 -7.78 8.74 -13.69
N MET A 388 -7.00 9.42 -14.53
CA MET A 388 -6.42 8.83 -15.75
C MET A 388 -5.32 7.80 -15.45
N GLN A 389 -4.78 7.76 -14.23
CA GLN A 389 -3.81 6.73 -13.86
C GLN A 389 -4.53 5.40 -13.75
N ILE A 390 -4.36 4.55 -14.77
CA ILE A 390 -4.90 3.19 -14.76
C ILE A 390 -3.92 2.32 -13.96
N PRO A 391 -4.27 1.82 -12.76
CA PRO A 391 -3.52 0.77 -12.12
C PRO A 391 -3.73 -0.51 -12.92
N PHE A 392 -2.74 -0.90 -13.71
CA PHE A 392 -2.77 -2.22 -14.31
C PHE A 392 -2.40 -3.23 -13.22
N THR A 393 -3.35 -4.10 -12.86
CA THR A 393 -3.04 -5.25 -12.01
C THR A 393 -1.91 -6.05 -12.69
N THR A 394 -1.09 -6.73 -11.92
CA THR A 394 0.00 -7.58 -12.45
C THR A 394 -0.54 -8.62 -13.44
N LYS A 395 -1.82 -8.98 -13.34
CA LYS A 395 -2.53 -9.86 -14.27
C LYS A 395 -2.86 -9.17 -15.60
N VAL A 396 -3.33 -7.92 -15.57
CA VAL A 396 -3.61 -7.16 -16.80
C VAL A 396 -2.31 -6.78 -17.51
N LEU A 397 -1.27 -6.37 -16.78
CA LEU A 397 0.05 -6.07 -17.35
C LEU A 397 0.62 -7.23 -18.17
N LYS A 398 0.42 -8.48 -17.71
CA LYS A 398 0.85 -9.69 -18.43
C LYS A 398 0.04 -9.99 -19.69
N LYS A 399 -1.15 -9.42 -19.83
CA LYS A 399 -2.04 -9.59 -20.98
C LYS A 399 -1.87 -8.49 -22.04
N LEU A 400 -1.22 -7.38 -21.69
CA LEU A 400 -0.97 -6.29 -22.63
C LEU A 400 0.06 -6.71 -23.66
N ASN A 401 -0.22 -6.44 -24.93
CA ASN A 401 0.82 -6.49 -25.95
C ASN A 401 1.79 -5.29 -25.78
N PRO A 402 2.95 -5.29 -26.45
CA PRO A 402 3.94 -4.21 -26.31
C PRO A 402 3.38 -2.81 -26.65
N GLU A 403 2.53 -2.67 -27.65
CA GLU A 403 1.93 -1.39 -28.05
C GLU A 403 0.96 -0.86 -26.99
N GLU A 404 0.12 -1.73 -26.44
CA GLU A 404 -0.82 -1.41 -25.37
C GLU A 404 -0.08 -1.05 -24.08
N PHE A 405 0.99 -1.77 -23.77
CA PHE A 405 1.85 -1.45 -22.62
C PHE A 405 2.51 -0.08 -22.78
N GLN A 406 2.99 0.25 -23.99
CA GLN A 406 3.52 1.59 -24.28
C GLN A 406 2.45 2.67 -24.14
N ARG A 407 1.25 2.42 -24.67
CA ARG A 407 0.12 3.35 -24.59
C ARG A 407 -0.34 3.57 -23.14
N ALA A 408 -0.35 2.51 -22.34
CA ALA A 408 -0.58 2.56 -20.91
C ALA A 408 0.45 3.46 -20.19
N GLN A 409 1.74 3.25 -20.45
CA GLN A 409 2.81 4.07 -19.88
C GLN A 409 2.70 5.54 -20.32
N TYR A 410 2.34 5.79 -21.58
CA TYR A 410 2.10 7.13 -22.10
C TYR A 410 1.06 7.89 -21.26
N TYR A 411 -0.11 7.28 -20.98
CA TYR A 411 -1.14 7.95 -20.18
C TYR A 411 -0.66 8.24 -18.75
N VAL A 412 0.10 7.34 -18.12
CA VAL A 412 0.68 7.61 -16.79
C VAL A 412 1.66 8.79 -16.83
N VAL A 413 2.52 8.87 -17.85
CA VAL A 413 3.47 9.98 -18.03
C VAL A 413 2.72 11.30 -18.28
N VAL A 414 1.69 11.31 -19.12
CA VAL A 414 0.84 12.48 -19.36
C VAL A 414 0.18 12.94 -18.06
N SER A 415 -0.40 12.01 -17.29
CA SER A 415 -1.04 12.30 -16.00
C SER A 415 -0.08 12.97 -15.03
N LYS A 416 1.08 12.34 -14.79
CA LYS A 416 2.09 12.84 -13.85
C LYS A 416 2.62 14.21 -14.29
N THR A 417 2.95 14.33 -15.58
CA THR A 417 3.45 15.59 -16.15
C THR A 417 2.42 16.71 -15.96
N ASN A 418 1.15 16.50 -16.30
CA ASN A 418 0.11 17.53 -16.17
C ASN A 418 -0.31 17.81 -14.73
N SER A 419 -0.17 16.83 -13.83
CA SER A 419 -0.35 17.04 -12.39
C SER A 419 0.67 18.04 -11.84
N VAL A 420 1.93 17.97 -12.28
CA VAL A 420 2.95 18.99 -11.95
C VAL A 420 2.50 20.38 -12.42
N ALA A 421 1.94 20.50 -13.63
CA ALA A 421 1.41 21.77 -14.12
C ALA A 421 0.30 22.32 -13.21
N CYS A 422 -0.62 21.47 -12.76
CA CYS A 422 -1.68 21.89 -11.84
C CYS A 422 -1.11 22.45 -10.52
N TYR A 423 -0.08 21.81 -9.95
CA TYR A 423 0.57 22.31 -8.75
C TYR A 423 1.27 23.65 -8.96
N MET A 424 1.88 23.85 -10.13
CA MET A 424 2.50 25.13 -10.51
C MET A 424 1.47 26.26 -10.55
N GLU A 425 0.34 26.05 -11.21
CA GLU A 425 -0.72 27.06 -11.34
C GLU A 425 -1.47 27.31 -10.01
N LEU A 426 -1.47 26.33 -9.10
CA LEU A 426 -2.00 26.48 -7.75
C LEU A 426 -1.03 27.18 -6.78
N GLY A 427 0.17 27.58 -7.23
CA GLY A 427 1.20 28.18 -6.38
C GLY A 427 1.82 27.20 -5.36
N LYS A 428 1.58 25.90 -5.50
CA LYS A 428 2.10 24.86 -4.59
C LYS A 428 3.47 24.36 -5.06
N TYR A 429 4.45 25.26 -5.12
CA TYR A 429 5.75 25.00 -5.73
C TYR A 429 6.53 23.85 -5.07
N ALA A 430 6.48 23.71 -3.75
CA ALA A 430 7.12 22.59 -3.05
C ALA A 430 6.56 21.22 -3.49
N GLN A 431 5.24 21.13 -3.64
CA GLN A 431 4.59 19.93 -4.15
C GLN A 431 4.91 19.70 -5.63
N ALA A 432 5.02 20.77 -6.42
CA ALA A 432 5.42 20.67 -7.82
C ALA A 432 6.82 20.05 -7.97
N VAL A 433 7.79 20.43 -7.12
CA VAL A 433 9.15 19.82 -7.11
C VAL A 433 9.09 18.33 -6.82
N VAL A 434 8.46 17.93 -5.71
CA VAL A 434 8.33 16.53 -5.30
C VAL A 434 7.65 15.69 -6.40
N GLN A 435 6.57 16.20 -6.98
CA GLN A 435 5.84 15.50 -8.04
C GLN A 435 6.61 15.46 -9.36
N SER A 436 7.51 16.43 -9.59
CA SER A 436 8.41 16.40 -10.74
C SER A 436 9.45 15.29 -10.59
N ASP A 437 9.98 15.08 -9.39
CA ASP A 437 10.92 13.98 -9.11
C ASP A 437 10.27 12.62 -9.31
N TYR A 438 9.04 12.43 -8.82
CA TYR A 438 8.27 11.21 -9.09
C TYR A 438 7.98 10.99 -10.58
N ALA A 439 7.71 12.06 -11.33
CA ALA A 439 7.47 11.96 -12.77
C ALA A 439 8.76 11.59 -13.54
N LEU A 440 9.90 12.17 -13.16
CA LEU A 440 11.20 11.88 -13.78
C LEU A 440 11.67 10.46 -13.48
N ASP A 441 11.50 9.99 -12.25
CA ASP A 441 11.81 8.60 -11.87
C ASP A 441 10.96 7.62 -12.69
N TYR A 442 9.66 7.90 -12.85
CA TYR A 442 8.78 7.07 -13.67
C TYR A 442 9.21 7.05 -15.15
N ILE A 443 9.51 8.21 -15.73
CA ILE A 443 10.00 8.32 -17.13
C ILE A 443 11.31 7.53 -17.31
N LYS A 444 12.22 7.62 -16.34
CA LYS A 444 13.48 6.87 -16.36
C LYS A 444 13.24 5.35 -16.33
N LYS A 445 12.27 4.90 -15.54
CA LYS A 445 11.92 3.46 -15.40
C LYS A 445 11.15 2.91 -16.60
N SER A 446 10.40 3.73 -17.34
CA SER A 446 9.57 3.25 -18.45
C SER A 446 10.36 2.75 -19.67
N LYS A 447 11.66 3.09 -19.79
CA LYS A 447 12.53 2.75 -20.94
C LYS A 447 11.98 3.22 -22.31
N LEU A 448 11.01 4.13 -22.31
CA LEU A 448 10.44 4.73 -23.50
C LEU A 448 11.02 6.12 -23.75
N ASP A 449 11.11 6.49 -25.03
CA ASP A 449 11.48 7.84 -25.42
C ASP A 449 10.35 8.82 -25.10
N PHE A 450 10.45 9.43 -23.93
CA PHE A 450 9.58 10.50 -23.47
C PHE A 450 10.37 11.80 -23.27
N ASP A 451 11.36 12.07 -24.12
CA ASP A 451 12.22 13.25 -23.99
C ASP A 451 11.44 14.57 -23.95
N GLN A 452 10.35 14.67 -24.73
CA GLN A 452 9.47 15.85 -24.69
C GLN A 452 8.81 16.04 -23.31
N PHE A 453 8.41 14.96 -22.63
CA PHE A 453 7.82 15.03 -21.29
C PHE A 453 8.90 15.27 -20.24
N LYS A 454 10.05 14.63 -20.36
CA LYS A 454 11.22 14.85 -19.51
C LYS A 454 11.62 16.33 -19.51
N ALA A 455 11.72 16.96 -20.69
CA ALA A 455 11.99 18.38 -20.83
C ALA A 455 10.94 19.25 -20.13
N LYS A 456 9.64 18.95 -20.32
CA LYS A 456 8.52 19.67 -19.66
C LYS A 456 8.58 19.57 -18.14
N VAL A 457 8.89 18.39 -17.60
CA VAL A 457 8.96 18.17 -16.16
C VAL A 457 10.16 18.90 -15.55
N LEU A 458 11.34 18.77 -16.16
CA LEU A 458 12.55 19.49 -15.71
C LEU A 458 12.37 21.01 -15.78
N TYR A 459 11.74 21.52 -16.84
CA TYR A 459 11.34 22.93 -16.96
C TYR A 459 10.47 23.38 -15.78
N ARG A 460 9.42 22.61 -15.47
CA ARG A 460 8.49 22.94 -14.37
C ARG A 460 9.17 22.86 -13.01
N LYS A 461 10.02 21.85 -12.80
CA LYS A 461 10.82 21.69 -11.57
C LYS A 461 11.74 22.89 -11.34
N ALA A 462 12.53 23.27 -12.35
CA ALA A 462 13.44 24.41 -12.25
C ALA A 462 12.68 25.71 -11.97
N LYS A 463 11.56 25.94 -12.67
CA LYS A 463 10.67 27.08 -12.40
C LYS A 463 10.15 27.07 -10.97
N ALA A 464 9.73 25.92 -10.45
CA ALA A 464 9.26 25.78 -9.06
C ALA A 464 10.36 26.09 -8.04
N GLN A 465 11.59 25.64 -8.28
CA GLN A 465 12.74 25.89 -7.41
C GLN A 465 13.09 27.38 -7.36
N ILE A 466 13.02 28.09 -8.49
CA ILE A 466 13.19 29.56 -8.52
C ILE A 466 12.15 30.24 -7.64
N MET A 467 10.87 29.86 -7.78
CA MET A 467 9.77 30.41 -6.97
C MET A 467 9.88 30.08 -5.47
N LEU A 468 10.66 29.07 -5.10
CA LEU A 468 10.99 28.71 -3.72
C LEU A 468 12.27 29.39 -3.21
N ASN A 469 12.83 30.35 -3.95
CA ASN A 469 14.12 30.99 -3.65
C ASN A 469 15.28 29.98 -3.54
N LYS A 470 15.28 28.95 -4.39
CA LYS A 470 16.36 27.94 -4.47
C LYS A 470 17.07 28.00 -5.84
N PRO A 471 17.85 29.06 -6.13
CA PRO A 471 18.48 29.25 -7.43
C PRO A 471 19.56 28.20 -7.74
N ASP A 472 20.26 27.69 -6.73
CA ASP A 472 21.28 26.66 -6.92
C ASP A 472 20.66 25.33 -7.38
N ASP A 473 19.61 24.86 -6.70
CA ASP A 473 18.85 23.68 -7.09
C ASP A 473 18.23 23.83 -8.50
N ALA A 474 17.78 25.05 -8.85
CA ALA A 474 17.27 25.35 -10.18
C ALA A 474 18.37 25.24 -11.25
N ASN A 475 19.57 25.75 -10.97
CA ASN A 475 20.73 25.64 -11.87
C ASN A 475 21.14 24.19 -12.09
N GLU A 476 21.12 23.34 -11.06
CA GLU A 476 21.38 21.90 -11.22
C GLU A 476 20.33 21.24 -12.12
N THR A 477 19.05 21.54 -11.91
CA THR A 477 17.97 21.03 -12.76
C THR A 477 18.10 21.52 -14.20
N MET A 478 18.56 22.75 -14.41
CA MET A 478 18.81 23.32 -15.74
C MET A 478 19.99 22.67 -16.47
N LYS A 479 21.02 22.20 -15.75
CA LYS A 479 22.11 21.42 -16.34
C LYS A 479 21.57 20.12 -16.93
N VAL A 480 20.74 19.40 -16.17
CA VAL A 480 20.08 18.17 -16.64
C VAL A 480 19.13 18.47 -17.80
N LEU A 481 18.40 19.59 -17.76
CA LEU A 481 17.53 20.01 -18.86
C LEU A 481 18.31 20.28 -20.16
N ALA A 482 19.53 20.81 -20.08
CA ALA A 482 20.37 21.10 -21.23
C ALA A 482 20.83 19.83 -21.98
N GLU A 483 20.85 18.69 -21.30
CA GLU A 483 21.19 17.39 -21.88
C GLU A 483 20.00 16.72 -22.58
N VAL A 484 18.78 17.24 -22.42
CA VAL A 484 17.58 16.65 -23.04
C VAL A 484 17.43 17.15 -24.49
N PRO A 485 17.28 16.26 -25.48
CA PRO A 485 17.04 16.65 -26.87
C PRO A 485 15.87 17.62 -27.01
N ASN A 486 16.03 18.64 -27.87
CA ASN A 486 15.01 19.65 -28.17
C ASN A 486 14.52 20.49 -26.97
N ALA A 487 15.27 20.52 -25.86
CA ALA A 487 14.89 21.28 -24.66
C ALA A 487 15.31 22.77 -24.67
N ASN A 488 15.99 23.24 -25.72
CA ASN A 488 16.57 24.60 -25.78
C ASN A 488 15.56 25.73 -25.51
N ALA A 489 14.32 25.61 -26.01
CA ALA A 489 13.28 26.59 -25.77
C ALA A 489 12.92 26.69 -24.28
N TYR A 490 12.77 25.54 -23.61
CA TYR A 490 12.50 25.50 -22.17
C TYR A 490 13.68 26.03 -21.35
N LEU A 491 14.90 25.65 -21.72
CA LEU A 491 16.11 26.09 -21.04
C LEU A 491 16.26 27.62 -21.08
N ASN A 492 16.07 28.23 -22.26
CA ASN A 492 16.16 29.67 -22.43
C ASN A 492 15.10 30.41 -21.61
N GLU A 493 13.89 29.88 -21.55
CA GLU A 493 12.81 30.48 -20.77
C GLU A 493 13.09 30.42 -19.26
N VAL A 494 13.62 29.30 -18.73
CA VAL A 494 13.98 29.21 -17.31
C VAL A 494 15.15 30.13 -16.98
N LYS A 495 16.15 30.24 -17.86
CA LYS A 495 17.27 31.19 -17.69
C LYS A 495 16.76 32.63 -17.58
N ARG A 496 15.78 33.01 -18.39
CA ARG A 496 15.14 34.32 -18.33
C ARG A 496 14.44 34.53 -16.98
N ILE A 497 13.61 33.58 -16.56
CA ILE A 497 12.90 33.64 -15.27
C ILE A 497 13.88 33.75 -14.09
N LEU A 498 14.96 32.99 -14.09
CA LEU A 498 15.98 33.05 -13.04
C LEU A 498 16.67 34.42 -12.99
N LYS A 499 17.01 34.98 -14.15
CA LYS A 499 17.63 36.31 -14.22
C LYS A 499 16.70 37.39 -13.65
N ASP A 500 15.44 37.41 -14.08
CA ASP A 500 14.44 38.36 -13.61
C ASP A 500 14.23 38.25 -12.08
N HIS A 501 14.24 37.03 -11.55
CA HIS A 501 14.11 36.74 -10.12
C HIS A 501 15.31 37.25 -9.30
N LEU A 502 16.53 36.99 -9.78
CA LEU A 502 17.76 37.44 -9.13
C LEU A 502 17.89 38.98 -9.14
N GLU A 503 17.48 39.63 -10.23
CA GLU A 503 17.48 41.09 -10.34
C GLU A 503 16.48 41.72 -9.36
N THR A 504 15.29 41.12 -9.23
CA THR A 504 14.28 41.54 -8.25
C THR A 504 14.80 41.41 -6.82
N ALA A 505 15.36 40.25 -6.47
CA ALA A 505 15.92 40.01 -5.13
C ALA A 505 17.08 40.96 -4.79
N LYS A 506 17.93 41.29 -5.79
CA LYS A 506 19.01 42.27 -5.62
C LYS A 506 18.46 43.67 -5.35
N ASN A 507 17.46 44.11 -6.11
CA ASN A 507 16.83 45.42 -5.92
C ASN A 507 16.17 45.55 -4.54
N GLU A 508 15.52 44.47 -4.06
CA GLU A 508 14.94 44.41 -2.72
C GLU A 508 16.01 44.49 -1.62
N GLN A 509 17.12 43.77 -1.77
CA GLN A 509 18.25 43.84 -0.84
C GLN A 509 18.89 45.23 -0.81
N GLU A 510 19.12 45.85 -1.95
CA GLU A 510 19.66 47.21 -2.04
C GLU A 510 18.70 48.23 -1.38
N PHE A 511 17.40 48.09 -1.59
CA PHE A 511 16.38 48.91 -0.94
C PHE A 511 16.41 48.76 0.59
N LEU A 512 16.43 47.52 1.09
CA LEU A 512 16.52 47.23 2.53
C LEU A 512 17.82 47.78 3.13
N TYR A 513 18.94 47.62 2.44
CA TYR A 513 20.23 48.15 2.89
C TYR A 513 20.24 49.68 2.97
N LYS A 514 19.71 50.37 1.95
CA LYS A 514 19.58 51.84 1.98
C LYS A 514 18.69 52.31 3.13
N LYS A 515 17.60 51.58 3.40
CA LYS A 515 16.69 51.86 4.52
C LYS A 515 17.37 51.67 5.88
N MET A 516 18.16 50.61 6.04
CA MET A 516 18.91 50.34 7.29
C MET A 516 20.05 51.33 7.53
N THR A 517 20.70 51.82 6.47
CA THR A 517 21.83 52.76 6.56
C THR A 517 21.40 54.23 6.62
N GLY A 518 20.09 54.52 6.63
CA GLY A 518 19.56 55.89 6.69
C GLY A 518 19.87 56.73 5.45
N THR A 519 20.13 56.08 4.31
CA THR A 519 20.40 56.75 3.03
C THR A 519 19.15 56.91 2.16
N LEU A 520 17.96 56.64 2.72
CA LEU A 520 16.64 56.74 2.10
C LEU A 520 15.72 57.69 2.86
#